data_AF-A0A3D4T6T5-F1
#
_entry.id   AF-A0A3D4T6T5-F1
#
_cell.length_a   1.000
_cell.length_b   1.000
_cell.length_c   1.000
_cell.angle_alpha   90.00
_cell.angle_beta   90.00
_cell.angle_gamma   90.00
#
_symmetry.space_group_name_H-M   'P 1'
#
loop_
_entity.id
_entity.type
_entity.pdbx_description
1 polymer ?
#
loop_
_entity_poly.entity_id
_entity_poly.type
_entity_poly.pdbx_seq_one_letter_code
_entity_poly.pdbx_strand_id
1 'polypeptide(L)'
;MFDKTITLFNHLNGQWLVSVISDVSLVEKKSSELKLGETNNGDTVKLLIQSDKEQQIQTTDGLKQYVQPKMFKGSNEISFDLAKDFFYVGDWNDVKTVPDSEYENGLYNAMNDAYDGVYLISSCAFYSLLPHFEIGGR
;
A
#
# COMPACT_ATOMS: atom_id res chain seq x y z
N MET A 1 2.71 15.88 -5.10
CA MET A 1 3.77 15.71 -6.11
C MET A 1 4.15 14.24 -6.08
N PHE A 2 4.54 13.64 -7.21
CA PHE A 2 5.00 12.25 -7.22
C PHE A 2 6.48 12.24 -6.84
N ASP A 3 6.76 12.25 -5.55
CA ASP A 3 8.10 12.41 -4.98
C ASP A 3 8.36 11.50 -3.78
N LYS A 4 7.41 10.61 -3.48
CA LYS A 4 7.50 9.65 -2.38
C LYS A 4 7.79 8.26 -2.92
N THR A 5 8.32 7.45 -2.02
CA THR A 5 8.49 6.01 -2.18
C THR A 5 7.69 5.34 -1.09
N ILE A 6 6.98 4.27 -1.45
CA ILE A 6 6.33 3.39 -0.49
C ILE A 6 6.81 1.96 -0.69
N THR A 7 6.69 1.18 0.38
CA THR A 7 6.80 -0.27 0.33
C THR A 7 5.42 -0.87 0.55
N LEU A 8 4.95 -1.66 -0.41
CA LEU A 8 3.70 -2.40 -0.35
C LEU A 8 3.95 -3.83 0.13
N PHE A 9 3.11 -4.30 1.05
CA PHE A 9 3.13 -5.65 1.58
C PHE A 9 1.85 -6.37 1.18
N ASN A 10 1.95 -7.34 0.25
CA ASN A 10 0.83 -8.19 -0.14
C ASN A 10 0.90 -9.54 0.59
N HIS A 11 -0.17 -9.94 1.28
CA HIS A 11 -0.18 -11.21 2.01
C HIS A 11 -0.68 -12.40 1.16
N LEU A 12 0.18 -13.41 1.02
CA LEU A 12 -0.10 -14.66 0.32
C LEU A 12 0.40 -15.87 1.14
N ASN A 13 -0.50 -16.76 1.52
CA ASN A 13 -0.19 -18.07 2.12
C ASN A 13 0.82 -18.02 3.29
N GLY A 14 0.67 -17.07 4.21
CA GLY A 14 1.55 -16.92 5.39
C GLY A 14 2.87 -16.22 5.09
N GLN A 15 2.98 -15.56 3.94
CA GLN A 15 4.12 -14.73 3.55
C GLN A 15 3.65 -13.35 3.11
N TRP A 16 4.46 -12.35 3.40
CA TRP A 16 4.33 -11.01 2.88
C TRP A 16 5.28 -10.84 1.70
N LEU A 17 4.72 -10.53 0.54
CA LEU A 17 5.46 -10.20 -0.66
C LEU A 17 5.69 -8.70 -0.70
N VAL A 18 6.95 -8.30 -0.76
CA VAL A 18 7.38 -6.91 -0.62
C VAL A 18 7.60 -6.30 -2.00
N SER A 19 6.99 -5.14 -2.25
CA SER A 19 7.18 -4.38 -3.50
C SER A 19 7.42 -2.91 -3.20
N VAL A 20 8.56 -2.36 -3.63
CA VAL A 20 8.85 -0.93 -3.49
C VAL A 20 8.39 -0.18 -4.73
N ILE A 21 7.58 0.85 -4.52
CA ILE A 21 6.97 1.67 -5.56
C ILE A 21 7.43 3.12 -5.35
N SER A 22 8.19 3.62 -6.31
CA SER A 22 8.67 5.00 -6.33
C SER A 22 7.71 5.90 -7.09
N ASP A 23 7.96 7.21 -7.06
CA ASP A 23 7.18 8.21 -7.79
C ASP A 23 5.68 8.12 -7.47
N VAL A 24 5.35 7.96 -6.19
CA VAL A 24 3.97 8.00 -5.67
C VAL A 24 3.67 9.35 -5.03
N SER A 25 2.40 9.73 -4.97
CA SER A 25 1.97 10.95 -4.28
C SER A 25 1.15 10.57 -3.05
N LEU A 26 1.55 11.07 -1.89
CA LEU A 26 0.83 10.88 -0.64
C LEU A 26 0.16 12.19 -0.23
N VAL A 27 -1.14 12.12 0.07
CA VAL A 27 -1.91 13.23 0.64
C VAL A 27 -2.41 12.80 2.00
N GLU A 28 -1.85 13.38 3.04
CA GLU A 28 -2.28 13.15 4.42
C GLU A 28 -3.44 14.09 4.75
N LYS A 29 -4.52 13.54 5.30
CA LYS A 29 -5.59 14.34 5.92
C LYS A 29 -5.51 14.10 7.43
N LYS A 30 -4.94 15.08 8.13
CA LYS A 30 -4.81 15.05 9.59
C LYS A 30 -6.16 15.26 10.26
N SER A 31 -6.37 14.60 11.40
CA SER A 31 -7.60 14.73 12.19
C SER A 31 -7.92 16.18 12.61
N SER A 32 -6.92 17.06 12.69
CA SER A 32 -7.09 18.49 13.01
C SER A 32 -7.72 19.35 11.90
N GLU A 33 -7.94 18.80 10.70
CA GLU A 33 -8.58 19.50 9.57
C GLU A 33 -10.05 19.09 9.35
N LEU A 34 -10.65 18.36 10.31
CA LEU A 34 -12.03 17.90 10.26
C LEU A 34 -13.03 19.06 10.39
N LYS A 35 -14.09 19.01 9.58
CA LYS A 35 -15.25 19.90 9.74
C LYS A 35 -16.07 19.46 10.95
N LEU A 36 -16.74 20.42 11.61
CA LEU A 36 -17.60 20.16 12.77
C LEU A 36 -18.65 19.08 12.43
N GLY A 37 -18.50 17.87 13.01
CA GLY A 37 -19.41 16.74 12.83
C GLY A 37 -18.79 15.48 12.20
N GLU A 38 -17.56 15.54 11.67
CA GLU A 38 -16.83 14.34 11.22
C GLU A 38 -16.13 13.67 12.41
N THR A 39 -16.51 12.42 12.74
CA THR A 39 -15.75 11.56 13.67
C THR A 39 -14.76 10.72 12.89
N ASN A 40 -13.46 10.83 13.20
CA ASN A 40 -12.43 9.91 12.71
C ASN A 40 -11.60 9.38 13.88
N ASN A 41 -11.33 8.08 13.86
CA ASN A 41 -10.59 7.33 14.88
C ASN A 41 -9.10 7.13 14.49
N GLY A 42 -8.52 8.02 13.67
CA GLY A 42 -7.12 7.94 13.22
C GLY A 42 -6.80 8.91 12.08
N ASP A 43 -5.50 9.09 11.79
CA ASP A 43 -5.04 9.82 10.61
C ASP A 43 -5.39 9.01 9.34
N THR A 44 -5.83 9.71 8.29
CA THR A 44 -6.19 9.06 7.02
C THR A 44 -5.28 9.57 5.92
N VAL A 45 -4.82 8.67 5.06
CA VAL A 45 -3.99 9.03 3.91
C VAL A 45 -4.63 8.59 2.61
N LYS A 46 -4.40 9.38 1.57
CA LYS A 46 -4.69 9.01 0.19
C LYS A 46 -3.37 8.88 -0.57
N LEU A 47 -3.10 7.68 -1.06
CA LEU A 47 -1.95 7.35 -1.87
C LEU A 47 -2.38 7.28 -3.34
N LEU A 48 -1.66 7.99 -4.20
CA LEU A 48 -1.83 7.93 -5.65
C LEU A 48 -0.64 7.19 -6.25
N ILE A 49 -0.92 6.10 -6.95
CA ILE A 49 0.08 5.29 -7.66
C ILE A 49 -0.20 5.38 -9.15
N GLN A 50 0.78 5.86 -9.92
CA GLN A 50 0.67 5.89 -11.37
C GLN A 50 0.67 4.47 -11.93
N SER A 51 -0.13 4.25 -12.97
CA SER A 51 -0.10 3.02 -13.76
C SER A 51 -0.21 3.36 -15.24
N ASP A 52 -0.18 2.34 -16.09
CA ASP A 52 -0.67 2.47 -17.46
C ASP A 52 -2.15 2.08 -17.57
N LYS A 53 -2.67 2.09 -18.81
CA LYS A 53 -4.07 1.69 -19.11
C LYS A 53 -4.34 0.20 -18.89
N GLU A 54 -3.29 -0.62 -18.91
CA GLU A 54 -3.35 -2.05 -18.64
C GLU A 54 -3.22 -2.35 -17.13
N GLN A 55 -3.13 -1.31 -16.29
CA GLN A 55 -2.97 -1.38 -14.84
C GLN A 55 -1.62 -1.98 -14.42
N GLN A 56 -0.59 -1.73 -15.21
CA GLN A 56 0.80 -2.06 -14.87
C GLN A 56 1.43 -0.94 -14.04
N ILE A 57 2.10 -1.32 -12.97
CA ILE A 57 2.73 -0.42 -11.99
C ILE A 57 4.24 -0.66 -12.03
N GLN A 58 5.00 0.43 -12.16
CA GLN A 58 6.45 0.38 -12.09
C GLN A 58 6.90 0.21 -10.64
N THR A 59 7.65 -0.84 -10.36
CA THR A 59 8.32 -1.08 -9.08
C THR A 59 9.84 -1.04 -9.25
N THR A 60 10.58 -1.07 -8.14
CA THR A 60 12.05 -1.18 -8.18
C THR A 60 12.54 -2.49 -8.81
N ASP A 61 11.73 -3.55 -8.76
CA ASP A 61 12.02 -4.86 -9.36
C ASP A 61 11.52 -4.99 -10.81
N GLY A 62 10.98 -3.91 -11.38
CA GLY A 62 10.40 -3.88 -12.71
C GLY A 62 8.89 -3.74 -12.68
N LEU A 63 8.26 -4.09 -13.80
CA LEU A 63 6.85 -3.83 -14.05
C LEU A 63 5.98 -4.96 -13.49
N LYS A 64 5.04 -4.63 -12.60
CA LYS A 64 4.08 -5.56 -12.02
C LYS A 64 2.67 -5.28 -12.50
N GLN A 65 1.92 -6.35 -12.76
CA GLN A 65 0.51 -6.25 -13.18
C GLN A 65 -0.38 -6.14 -11.95
N TYR A 66 -1.23 -5.12 -11.86
CA TYR A 66 -2.29 -5.15 -10.88
C TYR A 66 -3.31 -6.24 -11.22
N VAL A 67 -3.72 -6.99 -10.21
CA VAL A 67 -4.83 -7.94 -10.25
C VAL A 67 -5.74 -7.72 -9.06
N GLN A 68 -7.01 -8.07 -9.22
CA GLN A 68 -7.95 -8.05 -8.10
C GLN A 68 -7.47 -9.01 -6.99
N PRO A 69 -7.70 -8.72 -5.70
CA PRO A 69 -7.20 -9.52 -4.59
C PRO A 69 -7.49 -11.03 -4.70
N LYS A 70 -8.67 -11.42 -5.20
CA LYS A 70 -9.04 -12.83 -5.40
C LYS A 70 -8.22 -13.56 -6.46
N MET A 71 -7.59 -12.84 -7.36
CA MET A 71 -6.79 -13.36 -8.47
C MET A 71 -5.29 -13.37 -8.16
N PHE A 72 -4.88 -12.77 -7.04
CA PHE A 72 -3.48 -12.58 -6.66
C PHE A 72 -2.77 -13.91 -6.36
N LYS A 73 -1.64 -14.14 -7.03
CA LYS A 73 -0.78 -15.33 -6.88
C LYS A 73 0.67 -15.01 -6.56
N GLY A 74 1.05 -13.72 -6.58
CA GLY A 74 2.33 -13.26 -6.04
C GLY A 74 3.57 -13.41 -6.94
N SER A 75 3.43 -13.87 -8.18
CA SER A 75 4.60 -14.08 -9.07
C SER A 75 5.14 -12.79 -9.69
N ASN A 76 4.29 -12.05 -10.40
CA ASN A 76 4.63 -10.75 -11.02
C ASN A 76 3.45 -9.76 -10.94
N GLU A 77 2.68 -9.92 -9.87
CA GLU A 77 1.41 -9.25 -9.67
C GLU A 77 1.51 -8.36 -8.43
N ILE A 78 0.63 -7.37 -8.36
CA ILE A 78 0.33 -6.60 -7.16
C ILE A 78 -1.18 -6.64 -6.95
N SER A 79 -1.62 -6.66 -5.69
CA SER A 79 -3.01 -6.44 -5.31
C SER A 79 -3.14 -5.33 -4.28
N PHE A 80 -4.37 -4.92 -4.01
CA PHE A 80 -4.71 -4.03 -2.91
C PHE A 80 -5.88 -4.65 -2.14
N ASP A 81 -5.58 -5.64 -1.29
CA ASP A 81 -6.58 -6.33 -0.48
C ASP A 81 -6.92 -5.53 0.78
N LEU A 82 -8.20 -5.20 0.94
CA LEU A 82 -8.66 -4.27 1.96
C LEU A 82 -8.59 -4.93 3.34
N ALA A 83 -8.19 -4.16 4.34
CA ALA A 83 -8.00 -4.57 5.73
C ALA A 83 -6.99 -5.73 5.91
N LYS A 84 -6.14 -5.97 4.92
CA LYS A 84 -5.17 -7.07 4.92
C LYS A 84 -3.81 -6.61 4.42
N ASP A 85 -3.76 -6.11 3.19
CA ASP A 85 -2.55 -5.53 2.64
C ASP A 85 -2.31 -4.15 3.28
N PHE A 86 -1.05 -3.77 3.44
CA PHE A 86 -0.66 -2.51 4.03
C PHE A 86 0.54 -1.92 3.31
N PHE A 87 0.81 -0.64 3.52
CA PHE A 87 1.99 0.01 2.98
C PHE A 87 2.71 0.84 4.03
N TYR A 88 4.01 0.98 3.84
CA TYR A 88 4.91 1.81 4.61
C TYR A 88 5.43 2.94 3.74
N VAL A 89 5.46 4.17 4.25
CA VAL A 89 6.06 5.32 3.58
C VAL A 89 7.57 5.29 3.77
N GLY A 90 8.24 4.61 2.85
CA GLY A 90 9.68 4.48 2.81
C GLY A 90 10.10 3.32 1.92
N ASP A 91 11.41 3.20 1.76
CA ASP A 91 12.03 2.08 1.06
C ASP A 91 12.44 1.01 2.07
N TRP A 92 11.84 -0.17 1.96
CA TRP A 92 12.26 -1.38 2.65
C TRP A 92 12.65 -2.47 1.64
N ASN A 93 13.76 -2.22 0.93
CA ASN A 93 14.29 -3.10 -0.11
C ASN A 93 15.14 -4.28 0.40
N ASP A 94 15.40 -4.40 1.71
CA ASP A 94 16.32 -5.39 2.26
C ASP A 94 15.86 -6.85 2.07
N VAL A 95 14.55 -7.08 1.91
CA VAL A 95 13.94 -8.41 1.76
C VAL A 95 12.77 -8.36 0.78
N LYS A 96 12.65 -9.42 -0.06
CA LYS A 96 11.56 -9.56 -1.03
C LYS A 96 10.36 -10.31 -0.48
N THR A 97 10.59 -11.15 0.53
CA THR A 97 9.55 -11.92 1.20
C THR A 97 9.81 -11.94 2.70
N VAL A 98 8.75 -11.85 3.48
CA VAL A 98 8.80 -11.90 4.95
C VAL A 98 7.82 -12.97 5.43
N PRO A 99 8.26 -14.02 6.14
CA PRO A 99 7.35 -15.01 6.71
C PRO A 99 6.48 -14.38 7.80
N ASP A 100 5.16 -14.55 7.72
CA ASP A 100 4.23 -14.00 8.72
C ASP A 100 4.45 -14.66 10.10
N SER A 101 4.90 -15.92 10.11
CA SER A 101 5.22 -16.68 11.33
C SER A 101 6.36 -16.10 12.18
N GLU A 102 7.17 -15.18 11.64
CA GLU A 102 8.21 -14.49 12.40
C GLU A 102 7.65 -13.40 13.33
N TYR A 103 6.37 -13.04 13.18
CA TYR A 103 5.72 -11.96 13.91
C TYR A 103 4.51 -12.48 14.69
N GLU A 104 4.67 -12.68 16.00
CA GLU A 104 3.61 -13.25 16.88
C GLU A 104 2.28 -12.48 16.79
N ASN A 105 2.34 -11.15 16.70
CA ASN A 105 1.17 -10.29 16.56
C ASN A 105 0.92 -9.85 15.10
N GLY A 106 1.59 -10.46 14.13
CA GLY A 106 1.53 -10.10 12.71
C GLY A 106 2.45 -8.95 12.32
N LEU A 107 2.93 -8.98 11.07
CA LEU A 107 3.90 -8.02 10.55
C LEU A 107 3.40 -6.57 10.60
N TYR A 108 2.13 -6.33 10.26
CA TYR A 108 1.54 -4.98 10.27
C TYR A 108 1.66 -4.31 11.65
N ASN A 109 1.33 -5.03 12.72
CA ASN A 109 1.39 -4.47 14.09
C ASN A 109 2.84 -4.19 14.49
N ALA A 110 3.76 -5.11 14.22
CA ALA A 110 5.17 -4.91 14.50
C ALA A 110 5.74 -3.69 13.73
N MET A 111 5.30 -3.50 12.50
CA MET A 111 5.68 -2.34 11.69
C MET A 111 5.09 -1.04 12.22
N ASN A 112 3.80 -1.04 12.57
CA ASN A 112 3.11 0.15 13.09
C ASN A 112 3.69 0.59 14.46
N ASP A 113 4.11 -0.36 15.30
CA ASP A 113 4.77 -0.05 16.57
C ASP A 113 6.19 0.52 16.40
N ALA A 114 6.89 0.10 15.34
CA ALA A 114 8.30 0.44 15.11
C ALA A 114 8.51 1.66 14.20
N TYR A 115 7.58 1.96 13.30
CA TYR A 115 7.74 2.97 12.26
C TYR A 115 6.49 3.83 12.10
N ASP A 116 6.70 5.14 11.91
CA ASP A 116 5.67 6.03 11.41
C ASP A 116 5.34 5.73 9.94
N GLY A 117 4.18 6.19 9.48
CA GLY A 117 3.80 6.10 8.07
C GLY A 117 3.45 4.69 7.59
N VAL A 118 3.00 3.82 8.50
CA VAL A 118 2.49 2.48 8.21
C VAL A 118 0.96 2.54 8.20
N TYR A 119 0.35 2.16 7.07
CA TYR A 119 -1.09 2.29 6.86
C TYR A 119 -1.71 1.01 6.31
N LEU A 120 -2.79 0.55 6.94
CA LEU A 120 -3.61 -0.55 6.45
C LEU A 120 -4.49 -0.06 5.30
N ILE A 121 -4.55 -0.83 4.20
CA ILE A 121 -5.36 -0.44 3.05
C ILE A 121 -6.84 -0.52 3.40
N SER A 122 -7.56 0.59 3.21
CA SER A 122 -8.98 0.74 3.54
C SER A 122 -9.88 1.01 2.34
N SER A 123 -9.32 1.45 1.21
CA SER A 123 -10.06 1.60 -0.05
C SER A 123 -9.10 1.51 -1.24
N CYS A 124 -9.62 1.11 -2.40
CA CYS A 124 -8.90 1.10 -3.67
C CYS A 124 -9.85 1.47 -4.80
N ALA A 125 -9.43 2.40 -5.66
CA ALA A 125 -10.13 2.77 -6.88
C ALA A 125 -9.13 2.98 -8.03
N PHE A 126 -9.52 2.63 -9.26
CA PHE A 126 -8.74 2.88 -10.47
C PHE A 126 -9.44 3.89 -11.36
N TYR A 127 -8.68 4.86 -11.89
CA TYR A 127 -9.17 5.87 -12.82
C TYR A 127 -8.47 5.72 -14.17
N SER A 128 -9.23 5.55 -15.25
CA SER A 128 -8.67 5.22 -16.56
C SER A 128 -8.31 6.43 -17.45
N LEU A 129 -8.86 7.62 -17.16
CA LEU A 129 -8.62 8.82 -17.97
C LEU A 129 -7.18 9.31 -17.86
N LEU A 130 -6.70 9.45 -16.63
CA LEU A 130 -5.30 9.56 -16.26
C LEU A 130 -5.01 8.30 -15.47
N PRO A 131 -4.42 7.24 -16.06
CA PRO A 131 -4.28 5.95 -15.40
C PRO A 131 -3.55 6.02 -14.06
N HIS A 132 -4.28 5.80 -12.96
CA HIS A 132 -3.74 5.72 -11.61
C HIS A 132 -4.68 4.97 -10.66
N PHE A 133 -4.10 4.49 -9.56
CA PHE A 133 -4.83 4.00 -8.40
C PHE A 133 -4.91 5.08 -7.32
N GLU A 134 -6.08 5.23 -6.71
CA GLU A 134 -6.26 5.92 -5.43
C GLU A 134 -6.46 4.88 -4.33
N ILE A 135 -5.52 4.82 -3.40
CA ILE A 135 -5.54 3.91 -2.26
C ILE A 135 -5.76 4.71 -0.98
N GLY A 136 -6.72 4.30 -0.16
CA GLY A 136 -6.95 4.86 1.17
C GLY A 136 -6.18 4.07 2.22
N GLY A 137 -5.46 4.75 3.11
CA GLY A 137 -4.73 4.17 4.24
C GLY A 137 -5.24 4.69 5.58
N ARG A 138 -5.19 3.85 6.61
CA ARG A 138 -5.52 4.17 8.01
C ARG A 138 -4.53 3.54 8.97
#